data_AF-A0A521WW74-F1
#
_entry.id   AF-A0A521WW74-F1
#
_cell.length_a   1.000
_cell.length_b   1.000
_cell.length_c   1.000
_cell.angle_alpha   90.00
_cell.angle_beta   90.00
_cell.angle_gamma   90.00
#
_symmetry.space_group_name_H-M   'P 1'
#
loop_
_entity.id
_entity.type
_entity.pdbx_description
1 polymer ?
#
loop_
_entity_poly.entity_id
_entity_poly.type
_entity_poly.pdbx_seq_one_letter_code
_entity_poly.pdbx_strand_id
1 'polypeptide(L)'
;MPESFSVDNLAESVGKILAVAGSVSFTASIIYDLGFYHRLGLSFLDVPSVLSDHVRSGLLWFPMVITILGCGLFFEMLCQRLEQGMTEQEILQSTSNPARTKTMRNKPLRFIGYISILQIILYFLIGEPLFTLNPYMFSIAWIVFSIWAQDHPRLIVRRPFVVRFLATLLPAIAILFYLTGNTEAARLFDKSAPTTQLTNSSDAVESVVLLRQLDKGILVRTSNGSITFNPWEEVKKIESPGKYNSTHGILCSRFSIICPSVR
;
A
#
# COMPACT_ATOMS: atom_id res chain seq x y z
N MET A 1 -15.39 -43.81 8.75
CA MET A 1 -13.96 -43.98 8.40
C MET A 1 -13.48 -42.60 7.97
N PRO A 2 -12.49 -42.00 8.66
CA PRO A 2 -11.92 -40.73 8.22
C PRO A 2 -11.26 -40.97 6.86
N GLU A 3 -11.65 -40.19 5.84
CA GLU A 3 -10.95 -40.15 4.57
C GLU A 3 -9.47 -39.93 4.86
N SER A 4 -8.63 -40.87 4.45
CA SER A 4 -7.18 -40.70 4.54
C SER A 4 -6.82 -39.43 3.80
N PHE A 5 -6.37 -38.41 4.52
CA PHE A 5 -5.83 -37.18 3.97
C PHE A 5 -4.65 -37.56 3.08
N SER A 6 -4.89 -37.71 1.78
CA SER A 6 -3.86 -38.13 0.83
C SER A 6 -2.88 -36.98 0.65
N VAL A 7 -1.59 -37.30 0.61
CA VAL A 7 -0.52 -36.33 0.33
C VAL A 7 -0.79 -35.60 -1.00
N ASP A 8 -1.45 -36.27 -1.95
CA ASP A 8 -1.86 -35.73 -3.24
C ASP A 8 -2.87 -34.57 -3.09
N ASN A 9 -3.89 -34.72 -2.24
CA ASN A 9 -4.88 -33.67 -1.98
C ASN A 9 -4.23 -32.43 -1.35
N LEU A 10 -3.22 -32.63 -0.48
CA LEU A 10 -2.46 -31.54 0.12
C LEU A 10 -1.62 -30.82 -0.94
N ALA A 11 -0.87 -31.55 -1.75
CA ALA A 11 -0.03 -30.97 -2.79
C ALA A 11 -0.85 -30.18 -3.81
N GLU A 12 -2.00 -30.71 -4.23
CA GLU A 12 -2.93 -30.02 -5.12
C GLU A 12 -3.47 -28.73 -4.50
N SER A 13 -3.87 -28.77 -3.23
CA SER A 13 -4.38 -27.61 -2.51
C SER A 13 -3.32 -26.51 -2.35
N VAL A 14 -2.09 -26.90 -2.02
CA VAL A 14 -0.94 -25.98 -1.93
C VAL A 14 -0.68 -25.34 -3.30
N GLY A 15 -0.69 -26.13 -4.38
CA GLY A 15 -0.52 -25.62 -5.74
C GLY A 15 -1.59 -24.57 -6.11
N LYS A 16 -2.86 -24.83 -5.80
CA LYS A 16 -3.97 -23.88 -6.04
C LYS A 16 -3.78 -22.58 -5.24
N ILE A 17 -3.43 -22.68 -3.97
CA ILE A 17 -3.20 -21.51 -3.11
C ILE A 17 -2.04 -20.68 -3.64
N LEU A 18 -0.93 -21.31 -4.00
CA LEU A 18 0.24 -20.62 -4.56
C LEU A 18 -0.07 -19.94 -5.88
N ALA A 19 -0.84 -20.58 -6.77
CA ALA A 19 -1.25 -19.99 -8.04
C ALA A 19 -2.14 -18.75 -7.86
N VAL A 20 -3.11 -18.83 -6.94
CA VAL A 20 -3.98 -17.70 -6.60
C VAL A 20 -3.18 -16.59 -5.94
N ALA A 21 -2.33 -16.91 -4.96
CA ALA A 21 -1.48 -15.94 -4.27
C ALA A 21 -0.52 -15.24 -5.25
N GLY A 22 0.09 -15.97 -6.18
CA GLY A 22 0.93 -15.42 -7.23
C GLY A 22 0.17 -14.47 -8.15
N SER A 23 -1.04 -14.83 -8.58
CA SER A 23 -1.89 -14.00 -9.43
C SER A 23 -2.33 -12.71 -8.75
N VAL A 24 -2.72 -12.79 -7.47
CA VAL A 24 -3.09 -11.63 -6.65
C VAL A 24 -1.88 -10.73 -6.40
N SER A 25 -0.73 -11.32 -6.07
CA SER A 25 0.52 -10.57 -5.87
C SER A 25 0.95 -9.82 -7.13
N PHE A 26 0.89 -10.48 -8.29
CA PHE A 26 1.19 -9.84 -9.57
C PHE A 26 0.25 -8.67 -9.88
N THR A 27 -1.06 -8.85 -9.66
CA THR A 27 -2.05 -7.77 -9.85
C THR A 27 -1.77 -6.60 -8.90
N ALA A 28 -1.45 -6.89 -7.63
CA ALA A 28 -1.10 -5.88 -6.64
C ALA A 28 0.17 -5.10 -7.03
N SER A 29 1.18 -5.77 -7.59
CA SER A 29 2.39 -5.12 -8.13
C SER A 29 2.07 -4.17 -9.29
N ILE A 30 1.17 -4.54 -10.20
CA ILE A 30 0.75 -3.64 -11.29
C ILE A 30 0.07 -2.40 -10.71
N ILE A 31 -0.83 -2.56 -9.72
CA ILE A 31 -1.51 -1.42 -9.07
C ILE A 31 -0.51 -0.54 -8.32
N TYR A 32 0.47 -1.14 -7.65
CA TYR A 32 1.58 -0.44 -7.02
C TYR A 32 2.36 0.40 -8.04
N ASP A 33 2.73 -0.19 -9.17
CA ASP A 33 3.47 0.49 -10.23
C ASP A 33 2.66 1.60 -10.90
N LEU A 34 1.34 1.40 -11.07
CA LEU A 34 0.43 2.44 -11.54
C LEU A 34 0.44 3.66 -10.61
N GLY A 35 0.36 3.45 -9.30
CA GLY A 35 0.44 4.52 -8.32
C GLY A 35 1.79 5.23 -8.31
N PHE A 36 2.87 4.46 -8.47
CA PHE A 36 4.24 4.96 -8.58
C PHE A 36 4.42 5.86 -9.80
N TYR A 37 4.05 5.40 -11.01
CA TYR A 37 4.18 6.18 -12.24
C TYR A 37 3.25 7.38 -12.29
N HIS A 38 2.01 7.24 -11.78
CA HIS A 38 1.08 8.36 -11.67
C HIS A 38 1.67 9.50 -10.83
N ARG A 39 2.36 9.18 -9.71
CA ARG A 39 3.02 10.20 -8.88
C ARG A 39 4.14 10.92 -9.63
N LEU A 40 4.82 10.22 -10.53
CA LEU A 40 5.85 10.79 -11.42
C LEU A 40 5.25 11.55 -12.61
N GLY A 41 3.91 11.57 -12.79
CA GLY A 41 3.27 12.21 -13.93
C GLY A 41 3.45 11.46 -15.25
N LEU A 42 3.80 10.17 -15.19
CA LEU A 42 3.96 9.31 -16.36
C LEU A 42 2.70 8.49 -16.59
N SER A 43 2.34 8.30 -17.86
CA SER A 43 1.35 7.28 -18.20
C SER A 43 1.97 5.90 -18.01
N PHE A 44 1.19 4.94 -17.49
CA PHE A 44 1.62 3.55 -17.38
C PHE A 44 2.02 2.96 -18.74
N LEU A 45 1.40 3.43 -19.83
CA LEU A 45 1.67 2.97 -21.19
C LEU A 45 2.97 3.53 -21.78
N ASP A 46 3.49 4.64 -21.23
CA ASP A 46 4.70 5.29 -21.76
C ASP A 46 5.98 4.61 -21.26
N VAL A 47 5.89 3.85 -20.16
CA VAL A 47 7.02 3.16 -19.55
C VAL A 47 7.04 1.71 -20.05
N PRO A 48 8.06 1.28 -20.82
CA PRO A 48 8.14 -0.07 -21.35
C PRO A 48 8.56 -1.06 -20.25
N SER A 49 7.66 -1.30 -19.31
CA SER A 49 7.83 -2.26 -18.21
C SER A 49 7.69 -3.70 -18.70
N VAL A 50 8.43 -4.60 -18.05
CA VAL A 50 8.37 -6.05 -18.29
C VAL A 50 7.88 -6.79 -17.04
N LEU A 51 7.49 -8.06 -17.22
CA LEU A 51 6.96 -8.90 -16.14
C LEU A 51 7.88 -8.95 -14.90
N SER A 52 9.19 -9.03 -15.12
CA SER A 52 10.22 -9.03 -14.09
C SER A 52 10.26 -7.74 -13.27
N ASP A 53 9.93 -6.58 -13.87
CA ASP A 53 9.85 -5.31 -13.14
C ASP A 53 8.74 -5.37 -12.07
N HIS A 54 7.58 -5.94 -12.41
CA HIS A 54 6.46 -6.11 -11.47
C HIS A 54 6.76 -7.14 -10.38
N VAL A 55 7.51 -8.19 -10.68
CA VAL A 55 8.00 -9.14 -9.67
C VAL A 55 8.94 -8.44 -8.70
N ARG A 56 9.86 -7.60 -9.21
CA ARG A 56 10.75 -6.78 -8.39
C ARG A 56 9.97 -5.80 -7.50
N SER A 57 8.92 -5.16 -8.02
CA SER A 57 7.98 -4.36 -7.21
C SER A 57 7.38 -5.19 -6.07
N GLY A 58 6.96 -6.42 -6.39
CA GLY A 58 6.48 -7.42 -5.44
C GLY A 58 7.40 -7.56 -4.24
N LEU A 59 8.68 -7.79 -4.51
CA LEU A 59 9.71 -7.98 -3.48
C LEU A 59 9.92 -6.76 -2.57
N LEU A 60 9.59 -5.55 -3.03
CA LEU A 60 9.72 -4.34 -2.21
C LEU A 60 8.65 -4.27 -1.12
N TRP A 61 7.39 -4.58 -1.44
CA TRP A 61 6.28 -4.48 -0.49
C TRP A 61 5.97 -5.80 0.24
N PHE A 62 6.40 -6.94 -0.30
CA PHE A 62 6.08 -8.25 0.26
C PHE A 62 6.52 -8.46 1.73
N PRO A 63 7.73 -8.04 2.16
CA PRO A 63 8.14 -8.17 3.57
C PRO A 63 7.21 -7.43 4.53
N MET A 64 6.71 -6.26 4.12
CA MET A 64 5.75 -5.47 4.90
C MET A 64 4.43 -6.21 5.06
N VAL A 65 3.91 -6.83 3.99
CA VAL A 65 2.67 -7.62 4.05
C VAL A 65 2.83 -8.83 4.96
N ILE A 66 3.94 -9.57 4.86
CA ILE A 66 4.25 -10.68 5.78
C ILE A 66 4.28 -10.19 7.23
N THR A 67 4.93 -9.05 7.47
CA THR A 67 5.04 -8.49 8.83
C THR A 67 3.66 -8.13 9.39
N ILE A 68 2.81 -7.47 8.60
CA ILE A 68 1.43 -7.13 9.00
C ILE A 68 0.61 -8.38 9.30
N LEU A 69 0.68 -9.39 8.43
CA LEU A 69 -0.02 -10.67 8.64
C LEU A 69 0.49 -11.39 9.88
N GLY A 70 1.81 -11.46 10.07
CA GLY A 70 2.43 -12.06 11.25
C GLY A 70 2.05 -11.35 12.55
N CYS A 71 2.08 -10.02 12.57
CA CYS A 71 1.61 -9.22 13.71
C CYS A 71 0.12 -9.42 13.97
N GLY A 72 -0.71 -9.51 12.92
CA GLY A 72 -2.14 -9.78 13.03
C GLY A 72 -2.43 -11.14 13.66
N LEU A 73 -1.77 -12.20 13.18
CA LEU A 73 -1.88 -13.54 13.75
C LEU A 73 -1.37 -13.60 15.19
N PHE A 74 -0.26 -12.93 15.48
CA PHE A 74 0.28 -12.85 16.84
C PHE A 74 -0.70 -12.16 17.80
N PHE A 75 -1.27 -11.02 17.38
CA PHE A 75 -2.29 -10.31 18.16
C PHE A 75 -3.55 -11.15 18.35
N GLU A 76 -4.02 -11.84 17.31
CA GLU A 76 -5.16 -12.75 17.39
C GLU A 76 -4.90 -13.88 18.40
N MET A 77 -3.72 -14.51 18.38
CA MET A 77 -3.35 -15.54 19.36
C MET A 77 -3.32 -15.00 20.80
N LEU A 78 -2.81 -13.77 20.99
CA LEU A 78 -2.85 -13.11 22.29
C LEU A 78 -4.28 -12.83 22.74
N CYS A 79 -5.14 -12.33 21.85
CA CYS A 79 -6.57 -12.10 22.13
C CYS A 79 -7.27 -13.39 22.51
N GLN A 80 -7.12 -14.45 21.72
CA GLN A 80 -7.69 -15.77 22.02
C GLN A 80 -7.20 -16.30 23.37
N ARG A 81 -5.93 -16.10 23.71
CA ARG A 81 -5.39 -16.50 25.02
C ARG A 81 -6.02 -15.69 26.17
N LEU A 82 -6.14 -14.38 26.02
CA LEU A 82 -6.75 -13.50 27.02
C LEU A 82 -8.25 -13.78 27.18
N GLU A 83 -8.92 -14.18 26.10
CA GLU A 83 -10.34 -14.54 26.06
C GLU A 83 -10.59 -16.01 26.41
N GLN A 84 -9.55 -16.76 26.78
CA GLN A 84 -9.62 -18.18 27.14
C GLN A 84 -10.20 -19.07 26.03
N GLY A 85 -10.09 -18.64 24.77
CA GLY A 85 -10.65 -19.34 23.61
C GLY A 85 -12.18 -19.27 23.52
N MET A 86 -12.84 -18.42 24.31
CA MET A 86 -14.28 -18.25 24.25
C MET A 86 -14.70 -17.57 22.94
N THR A 87 -15.80 -18.03 22.37
CA THR A 87 -16.44 -17.38 21.23
C THR A 87 -17.11 -16.07 21.65
N GLU A 88 -17.35 -15.17 20.68
CA GLU A 88 -18.02 -13.89 20.94
C GLU A 88 -19.39 -14.09 21.64
N GLN A 89 -20.13 -15.15 21.30
CA GLN A 89 -21.42 -15.44 21.92
C GLN A 89 -21.27 -15.90 23.37
N GLU A 90 -20.29 -16.74 23.67
CA GLU A 90 -19.98 -17.19 25.03
C GLU A 90 -19.53 -16.04 25.92
N ILE A 91 -18.71 -15.12 25.39
CA ILE A 91 -18.31 -13.89 26.09
C ILE A 91 -19.53 -13.02 26.41
N LEU A 92 -20.47 -12.90 25.48
CA LEU A 92 -21.69 -12.12 25.68
C LEU A 92 -22.67 -12.80 26.65
N GLN A 93 -22.67 -14.12 26.76
CA GLN A 93 -23.54 -14.85 27.70
C GLN A 93 -22.94 -14.95 29.11
N SER A 94 -21.61 -15.00 29.22
CA SER A 94 -20.90 -15.12 30.51
C SER A 94 -20.77 -13.80 31.27
N THR A 95 -20.99 -12.65 30.61
CA THR A 95 -20.88 -11.34 31.23
C THR A 95 -22.19 -10.89 31.90
N SER A 96 -22.09 -10.15 33.00
CA SER A 96 -23.26 -9.62 33.72
C SER A 96 -24.06 -8.59 32.91
N ASN A 97 -23.44 -7.94 31.91
CA ASN A 97 -24.12 -6.95 31.05
C ASN A 97 -23.74 -7.12 29.57
N PRO A 98 -24.48 -7.99 28.84
CA PRO A 98 -24.17 -8.32 27.44
C PRO A 98 -24.19 -7.11 26.50
N ALA A 99 -25.13 -6.18 26.71
CA ALA A 99 -25.29 -5.01 25.85
C ALA A 99 -24.09 -4.05 25.95
N ARG A 100 -23.59 -3.81 27.17
CA ARG A 100 -22.40 -2.97 27.40
C ARG A 100 -21.16 -3.63 26.81
N THR A 101 -20.97 -4.93 27.01
CA THR A 101 -19.83 -5.69 26.48
C THR A 101 -19.82 -5.68 24.96
N LYS A 102 -20.96 -5.97 24.31
CA LYS A 102 -21.11 -5.88 22.85
C LYS A 102 -20.74 -4.49 22.32
N THR A 103 -21.15 -3.44 23.03
CA THR A 103 -20.82 -2.07 22.63
C THR A 103 -19.33 -1.79 22.78
N MET A 104 -18.72 -2.19 23.90
CA MET A 104 -17.30 -1.97 24.17
C MET A 104 -16.41 -2.69 23.15
N ARG A 105 -16.74 -3.92 22.76
CA ARG A 105 -16.00 -4.69 21.75
C ARG A 105 -16.08 -4.09 20.34
N ASN A 106 -17.18 -3.40 20.02
CA ASN A 106 -17.34 -2.69 18.74
C ASN A 106 -16.70 -1.29 18.71
N LYS A 107 -16.37 -0.69 19.86
CA LYS A 107 -15.79 0.67 19.93
C LYS A 107 -14.44 0.82 19.23
N PRO A 108 -13.47 -0.11 19.38
CA PRO A 108 -12.16 -0.02 18.72
C PRO A 108 -12.27 0.16 17.20
N LEU A 109 -13.13 -0.62 16.53
CA LEU A 109 -13.31 -0.52 15.08
C LEU A 109 -13.86 0.86 14.67
N ARG A 110 -14.84 1.39 15.40
CA ARG A 110 -15.38 2.74 15.15
C ARG A 110 -14.35 3.82 15.42
N PHE A 111 -13.58 3.67 16.49
CA PHE A 111 -12.51 4.60 16.86
C PHE A 111 -11.40 4.66 15.80
N ILE A 112 -10.96 3.50 15.32
CA ILE A 112 -10.02 3.37 14.19
C ILE A 112 -10.60 4.04 12.94
N GLY A 113 -11.89 3.84 12.66
CA GLY A 113 -12.60 4.54 11.58
C GLY A 113 -12.53 6.06 11.72
N TYR A 114 -12.86 6.62 12.89
CA TYR A 114 -12.79 8.07 13.12
C TYR A 114 -11.37 8.63 13.03
N ILE A 115 -10.37 7.92 13.57
CA ILE A 115 -8.96 8.30 13.43
C ILE A 115 -8.56 8.31 11.96
N SER A 116 -8.96 7.30 11.18
CA SER A 116 -8.62 7.23 9.76
C SER A 116 -9.18 8.41 8.97
N ILE A 117 -10.43 8.81 9.23
CA ILE A 117 -11.06 9.98 8.59
C ILE A 117 -10.37 11.27 9.02
N LEU A 118 -10.10 11.44 10.32
CA LEU A 118 -9.38 12.61 10.83
C LEU A 118 -8.00 12.73 10.18
N GLN A 119 -7.28 11.63 10.07
CA GLN A 119 -5.95 11.59 9.46
C GLN A 119 -5.99 11.96 7.97
N ILE A 120 -7.01 11.51 7.23
CA ILE A 120 -7.23 11.93 5.84
C ILE A 120 -7.45 13.44 5.75
N ILE A 121 -8.28 14.01 6.64
CA ILE A 121 -8.52 15.46 6.70
C ILE A 121 -7.22 16.20 7.00
N LEU A 122 -6.46 15.75 8.01
CA LEU A 122 -5.16 16.34 8.36
C LEU A 122 -4.15 16.25 7.22
N TYR A 123 -4.15 15.17 6.45
CA TYR A 123 -3.32 15.05 5.26
C TYR A 123 -3.64 16.16 4.23
N PHE A 124 -4.91 16.42 3.93
CA PHE A 124 -5.27 17.51 3.01
C PHE A 124 -4.89 18.90 3.56
N LEU A 125 -4.97 19.10 4.87
CA LEU A 125 -4.66 20.38 5.51
C LEU A 125 -3.15 20.64 5.61
N ILE A 126 -2.39 19.68 6.15
CA ILE A 126 -0.97 19.81 6.51
C ILE A 126 -0.07 19.35 5.35
N GLY A 127 -0.46 18.29 4.64
CA GLY A 127 0.31 17.70 3.55
C GLY A 127 1.25 16.60 4.00
N GLU A 128 2.52 16.71 3.58
CA GLU A 128 3.49 15.62 3.51
C GLU A 128 3.91 14.91 4.82
N PRO A 129 3.91 15.54 6.01
CA PRO A 129 4.33 14.86 7.25
C PRO A 129 3.52 13.60 7.58
N LEU A 130 2.31 13.51 7.04
CA LEU A 130 1.35 12.43 7.28
C LEU A 130 1.31 11.40 6.15
N PHE A 131 2.09 11.61 5.10
CA PHE A 131 1.98 10.92 3.83
C PHE A 131 2.27 9.42 3.92
N THR A 132 3.22 9.00 4.75
CA THR A 132 3.57 7.58 4.98
C THR A 132 2.40 6.75 5.52
N LEU A 133 1.49 7.36 6.27
CA LEU A 133 0.36 6.67 6.88
C LEU A 133 -0.87 6.60 5.96
N ASN A 134 -0.91 7.41 4.90
CA ASN A 134 -2.07 7.53 4.02
C ASN A 134 -2.53 6.20 3.41
N PRO A 135 -1.64 5.34 2.87
CA PRO A 135 -2.09 4.09 2.24
C PRO A 135 -2.93 3.24 3.19
N TYR A 136 -2.51 3.17 4.45
CA TYR A 136 -3.23 2.43 5.49
C TYR A 136 -4.54 3.11 5.88
N MET A 137 -4.53 4.43 6.07
CA MET A 137 -5.69 5.16 6.59
C MET A 137 -6.83 5.23 5.58
N PHE A 138 -6.53 5.45 4.29
CA PHE A 138 -7.55 5.37 3.25
C PHE A 138 -8.10 3.96 3.09
N SER A 139 -7.26 2.93 3.21
CA SER A 139 -7.70 1.53 3.14
C SER A 139 -8.59 1.15 4.33
N ILE A 140 -8.21 1.55 5.54
CA ILE A 140 -9.01 1.36 6.76
C ILE A 140 -10.34 2.11 6.66
N ALA A 141 -10.32 3.37 6.21
CA ALA A 141 -11.53 4.16 6.02
C ALA A 141 -12.50 3.47 5.05
N TRP A 142 -11.97 2.93 3.94
CA TRP A 142 -12.77 2.15 3.00
C TRP A 142 -13.34 0.88 3.64
N ILE A 143 -12.53 0.11 4.39
CA ILE A 143 -12.99 -1.12 5.06
C ILE A 143 -14.12 -0.80 6.04
N VAL A 144 -13.95 0.21 6.89
CA VAL A 144 -14.96 0.62 7.88
C VAL A 144 -16.24 1.09 7.18
N PHE A 145 -16.11 1.94 6.15
CA PHE A 145 -17.23 2.39 5.34
C PHE A 145 -17.96 1.22 4.66
N SER A 146 -17.20 0.29 4.07
CA SER A 146 -17.75 -0.86 3.36
C SER A 146 -18.46 -1.82 4.32
N ILE A 147 -17.88 -2.13 5.49
CA ILE A 147 -18.54 -2.93 6.53
C ILE A 147 -19.85 -2.26 6.93
N TRP A 148 -19.82 -0.96 7.26
CA TRP A 148 -21.02 -0.21 7.63
C TRP A 148 -22.08 -0.24 6.53
N ALA A 149 -21.69 -0.03 5.27
CA ALA A 149 -22.60 -0.05 4.13
C ALA A 149 -23.19 -1.46 3.89
N GLN A 150 -22.38 -2.52 4.01
CA GLN A 150 -22.80 -3.91 3.79
C GLN A 150 -23.56 -4.51 4.98
N ASP A 151 -23.57 -3.88 6.16
CA ASP A 151 -24.31 -4.33 7.35
C ASP A 151 -25.82 -4.02 7.28
N HIS A 152 -26.25 -3.31 6.23
CA HIS A 152 -27.66 -3.03 6.04
C HIS A 152 -28.47 -4.34 5.85
N PRO A 153 -29.56 -4.59 6.61
CA PRO A 153 -30.27 -5.88 6.60
C PRO A 153 -30.71 -6.34 5.20
N ARG A 154 -31.14 -5.41 4.35
CA ARG A 154 -31.54 -5.70 2.97
C ARG A 154 -30.38 -6.18 2.09
N LEU A 155 -29.15 -5.72 2.33
CA LEU A 155 -27.98 -6.14 1.57
C LEU A 155 -27.47 -7.50 2.03
N ILE A 156 -27.54 -7.78 3.33
CA ILE A 156 -27.18 -9.09 3.91
C ILE A 156 -28.02 -10.20 3.27
N VAL A 157 -29.33 -9.98 3.11
CA VAL A 157 -30.24 -10.97 2.53
C VAL A 157 -30.06 -11.10 1.01
N ARG A 158 -29.72 -10.01 0.32
CA ARG A 158 -29.67 -9.97 -1.16
C ARG A 158 -28.33 -10.37 -1.77
N ARG A 159 -27.23 -10.26 -1.02
CA ARG A 159 -25.88 -10.46 -1.57
C ARG A 159 -25.19 -11.63 -0.89
N PRO A 160 -24.60 -12.56 -1.66
CA PRO A 160 -23.83 -13.65 -1.08
C PRO A 160 -22.60 -13.10 -0.36
N PHE A 161 -22.14 -13.86 0.65
CA PHE A 161 -20.98 -13.49 1.47
C PHE A 161 -19.76 -13.14 0.61
N VAL A 162 -19.46 -13.93 -0.42
CA VAL A 162 -18.31 -13.73 -1.32
C VAL A 162 -18.33 -12.36 -1.97
N VAL A 163 -19.48 -11.91 -2.49
CA VAL A 163 -19.59 -10.60 -3.15
C VAL A 163 -19.38 -9.47 -2.14
N ARG A 164 -19.90 -9.60 -0.92
CA ARG A 164 -19.70 -8.61 0.15
C ARG A 164 -18.23 -8.54 0.55
N PHE A 165 -17.61 -9.71 0.73
CA PHE A 165 -16.19 -9.84 1.06
C PHE A 165 -15.30 -9.18 0.00
N LEU A 166 -15.52 -9.49 -1.29
CA LEU A 166 -14.77 -8.90 -2.39
C LEU A 166 -14.99 -7.38 -2.51
N ALA A 167 -16.22 -6.89 -2.31
CA ALA A 167 -16.53 -5.45 -2.34
C ALA A 167 -15.87 -4.68 -1.18
N THR A 168 -15.62 -5.33 -0.04
CA THR A 168 -14.87 -4.75 1.07
C THR A 168 -13.37 -4.80 0.82
N LEU A 169 -12.84 -5.96 0.42
CA LEU A 169 -11.40 -6.19 0.39
C LEU A 169 -10.72 -5.68 -0.88
N LEU A 170 -11.29 -5.87 -2.07
CA LEU A 170 -10.62 -5.52 -3.34
C LEU A 170 -10.29 -4.02 -3.45
N PRO A 171 -11.22 -3.09 -3.17
CA PRO A 171 -10.87 -1.67 -3.26
C PRO A 171 -9.91 -1.24 -2.15
N ALA A 172 -10.00 -1.83 -0.95
CA ALA A 172 -9.03 -1.57 0.11
C ALA A 172 -7.60 -1.97 -0.31
N ILE A 173 -7.44 -3.16 -0.90
CA ILE A 173 -6.16 -3.63 -1.44
C ILE A 173 -5.67 -2.70 -2.55
N ALA A 174 -6.55 -2.33 -3.49
CA ALA A 174 -6.18 -1.45 -4.59
C ALA A 174 -5.72 -0.06 -4.10
N ILE A 175 -6.48 0.55 -3.17
CA ILE A 175 -6.12 1.81 -2.51
C ILE A 175 -4.78 1.68 -1.80
N LEU A 176 -4.58 0.60 -1.04
CA LEU A 176 -3.34 0.35 -0.31
C LEU A 176 -2.15 0.35 -1.27
N PHE A 177 -2.14 -0.56 -2.25
CA PHE A 177 -1.00 -0.71 -3.15
C PHE A 177 -0.76 0.53 -4.01
N TYR A 178 -1.82 1.11 -4.55
CA TYR A 178 -1.72 2.33 -5.36
C TYR A 178 -1.11 3.48 -4.55
N LEU A 179 -1.63 3.74 -3.35
CA LEU A 179 -1.10 4.80 -2.50
C LEU A 179 0.29 4.45 -1.97
N THR A 180 0.62 3.18 -1.68
CA THR A 180 1.98 2.79 -1.27
C THR A 180 2.98 3.08 -2.39
N GLY A 181 2.67 2.70 -3.64
CA GLY A 181 3.52 3.00 -4.79
C GLY A 181 3.67 4.50 -5.02
N ASN A 182 2.57 5.25 -4.90
CA ASN A 182 2.58 6.71 -4.94
C ASN A 182 3.47 7.29 -3.82
N THR A 183 3.38 6.73 -2.61
CA THR A 183 4.16 7.22 -1.48
C THR A 183 5.65 6.97 -1.63
N GLU A 184 6.02 5.81 -2.15
CA GLU A 184 7.42 5.47 -2.37
C GLU A 184 8.01 6.29 -3.51
N ALA A 185 7.25 6.55 -4.58
CA ALA A 185 7.66 7.45 -5.65
C ALA A 185 7.94 8.86 -5.13
N ALA A 186 7.05 9.43 -4.31
CA ALA A 186 7.32 10.74 -3.70
C ALA A 186 8.55 10.66 -2.80
N ARG A 187 8.64 9.66 -1.91
CA ARG A 187 9.79 9.51 -1.02
C ARG A 187 11.11 9.42 -1.76
N LEU A 188 11.18 8.70 -2.87
CA LEU A 188 12.37 8.59 -3.71
C LEU A 188 12.70 9.93 -4.38
N PHE A 189 11.68 10.63 -4.87
CA PHE A 189 11.82 11.96 -5.47
C PHE A 189 12.28 13.02 -4.45
N ASP A 190 11.76 12.93 -3.24
CA ASP A 190 12.02 13.85 -2.14
C ASP A 190 13.41 13.60 -1.54
N LYS A 191 13.86 12.34 -1.45
CA LYS A 191 15.19 11.98 -0.92
C LYS A 191 16.38 12.39 -1.82
N SER A 192 16.15 12.99 -2.99
CA SER A 192 17.20 13.18 -4.00
C SER A 192 17.53 14.63 -4.35
N ALA A 193 18.79 15.05 -4.11
CA ALA A 193 19.46 16.11 -4.88
C ALA A 193 20.96 16.27 -4.55
N PRO A 194 21.93 16.24 -5.45
CA PRO A 194 21.78 16.24 -6.87
C PRO A 194 22.35 14.95 -7.48
N THR A 195 21.81 14.61 -8.64
CA THR A 195 22.62 14.27 -9.79
C THR A 195 23.47 13.03 -9.62
N THR A 196 22.81 11.87 -9.74
CA THR A 196 23.38 10.76 -10.50
C THR A 196 24.08 11.34 -11.71
N GLN A 197 25.41 11.43 -11.71
CA GLN A 197 26.16 11.80 -12.91
C GLN A 197 25.97 10.65 -13.89
N LEU A 198 25.13 10.87 -14.89
CA LEU A 198 25.00 9.97 -16.01
C LEU A 198 26.14 10.29 -16.96
N THR A 199 27.08 9.38 -17.10
CA THR A 199 28.00 9.43 -18.24
C THR A 199 27.31 8.72 -19.39
N ASN A 200 26.85 9.49 -20.38
CA ASN A 200 26.28 8.91 -21.60
C ASN A 200 27.37 8.32 -22.49
N SER A 201 27.00 7.56 -23.53
CA SER A 201 27.93 7.01 -24.53
C SER A 201 28.84 8.06 -25.18
N SER A 202 28.41 9.32 -25.20
CA SER A 202 29.16 10.52 -25.65
C SER A 202 30.14 11.09 -24.62
N ASP A 203 30.34 10.45 -23.46
CA ASP A 203 31.14 10.91 -22.31
C ASP A 203 30.70 12.26 -21.71
N ALA A 204 29.54 12.76 -22.13
CA ALA A 204 28.89 13.90 -21.48
C ALA A 204 28.38 13.46 -20.11
N VAL A 205 28.84 14.18 -19.08
CA VAL A 205 28.40 14.01 -17.70
C VAL A 205 27.16 14.87 -17.51
N GLU A 206 25.98 14.23 -17.50
CA GLU A 206 24.72 14.91 -17.21
C GLU A 206 24.28 14.63 -15.78
N SER A 207 23.76 15.67 -15.16
CA SER A 207 23.40 15.65 -13.77
C SER A 207 21.91 15.27 -13.67
N VAL A 208 21.60 14.01 -13.33
CA VAL A 208 20.21 13.48 -13.35
C VAL A 208 19.80 12.80 -12.05
N VAL A 209 18.51 12.76 -11.74
CA VAL A 209 17.97 12.04 -10.57
C VAL A 209 17.46 10.67 -11.01
N LEU A 210 18.07 9.59 -10.52
CA LEU A 210 17.59 8.22 -10.79
C LEU A 210 16.29 7.96 -10.03
N LEU A 211 15.20 7.77 -10.77
CA LEU A 211 13.89 7.48 -10.20
C LEU A 211 13.66 5.97 -10.07
N ARG A 212 14.02 5.20 -11.10
CA ARG A 212 13.84 3.75 -11.12
C ARG A 212 14.77 3.07 -12.13
N GLN A 213 15.26 1.88 -11.76
CA GLN A 213 15.93 0.96 -12.69
C GLN A 213 14.91 -0.05 -13.20
N LEU A 214 14.78 -0.14 -14.52
CA LEU A 214 13.93 -1.09 -15.23
C LEU A 214 14.84 -2.04 -16.02
N ASP A 215 14.34 -3.20 -16.43
CA ASP A 215 15.18 -4.14 -17.18
C ASP A 215 15.67 -3.58 -18.53
N LYS A 216 14.90 -2.67 -19.15
CA LYS A 216 15.25 -2.07 -20.45
C LYS A 216 16.06 -0.77 -20.35
N GLY A 217 16.12 -0.15 -19.18
CA GLY A 217 16.82 1.11 -19.00
C GLY A 217 16.56 1.74 -17.65
N ILE A 218 16.91 3.01 -17.53
CA ILE A 218 16.68 3.80 -16.33
C ILE A 218 15.73 4.94 -16.60
N LEU A 219 14.88 5.20 -15.61
CA LEU A 219 14.01 6.35 -15.62
C LEU A 219 14.66 7.43 -14.76
N VAL A 220 14.99 8.55 -15.38
CA VAL A 220 15.76 9.63 -14.77
C VAL A 220 15.05 10.96 -14.92
N ARG A 221 15.29 11.88 -13.98
CA ARG A 221 14.84 13.27 -14.07
C ARG A 221 16.02 14.18 -14.35
N THR A 222 15.95 14.93 -15.44
CA THR A 222 16.97 15.89 -15.88
C THR A 222 16.97 17.15 -15.00
N SER A 223 18.05 17.92 -15.04
CA SER A 223 18.15 19.26 -14.40
C SER A 223 17.04 20.22 -14.83
N ASN A 224 16.55 20.10 -16.06
CA ASN A 224 15.42 20.85 -16.61
C ASN A 224 14.05 20.44 -16.01
N GLY A 225 14.03 19.45 -15.11
CA GLY A 225 12.83 18.95 -14.46
C GLY A 225 12.03 17.93 -15.29
N SER A 226 12.42 17.71 -16.55
CA SER A 226 11.86 16.67 -17.42
C SER A 226 12.21 15.27 -16.92
N ILE A 227 11.30 14.33 -17.14
CA ILE A 227 11.53 12.91 -16.87
C ILE A 227 11.79 12.23 -18.20
N THR A 228 12.93 11.56 -18.32
CA THR A 228 13.35 10.84 -19.53
C THR A 228 13.65 9.38 -19.20
N PHE A 229 13.42 8.50 -20.17
CA PHE A 229 13.81 7.11 -20.12
C PHE A 229 15.07 6.92 -20.97
N ASN A 230 16.16 6.48 -20.35
CA ASN A 230 17.43 6.25 -21.02
C ASN A 230 17.69 4.73 -21.08
N PRO A 231 17.78 4.11 -22.27
CA PRO A 231 18.11 2.70 -22.43
C PRO A 231 19.47 2.36 -21.82
N TRP A 232 19.67 1.13 -21.35
CA TRP A 232 20.96 0.72 -20.77
C TRP A 232 22.14 0.85 -21.73
N GLU A 233 21.90 0.73 -23.03
CA GLU A 233 22.91 0.91 -24.08
C GLU A 233 23.55 2.30 -24.10
N GLU A 234 22.85 3.30 -23.53
CA GLU A 234 23.28 4.69 -23.50
C GLU A 234 23.99 5.09 -22.20
N VAL A 235 23.96 4.23 -21.17
CA VAL A 235 24.36 4.58 -19.79
C VAL A 235 25.67 3.90 -19.39
N LYS A 236 26.75 4.67 -19.20
CA LYS A 236 28.06 4.15 -18.75
C LYS A 236 28.24 4.14 -17.22
N LYS A 237 27.76 5.16 -16.50
CA LYS A 237 28.04 5.34 -15.06
C LYS A 237 26.96 6.19 -14.35
N ILE A 238 26.80 6.00 -13.03
CA ILE A 238 25.76 6.56 -12.15
C ILE A 238 26.40 6.97 -10.79
N GLU A 239 26.40 8.25 -10.37
CA GLU A 239 26.96 8.73 -9.07
C GLU A 239 26.12 9.82 -8.38
N SER A 240 25.65 9.72 -7.11
CA SER A 240 24.64 10.66 -6.53
C SER A 240 25.04 11.37 -5.21
N PRO A 241 25.12 12.72 -5.18
CA PRO A 241 24.97 13.54 -3.96
C PRO A 241 23.49 13.93 -3.57
N GLY A 242 23.17 14.45 -2.35
CA GLY A 242 21.80 14.46 -1.75
C GLY A 242 21.28 15.77 -1.06
N LYS A 243 19.97 16.12 -1.26
CA LYS A 243 19.17 17.31 -0.81
C LYS A 243 17.69 17.25 -1.31
N TYR A 244 16.77 17.98 -0.68
CA TYR A 244 15.33 17.64 -0.64
C TYR A 244 14.41 18.73 -1.23
N ASN A 245 13.20 18.37 -1.73
CA ASN A 245 12.11 19.31 -2.06
C ASN A 245 10.75 18.69 -1.69
N SER A 246 9.92 19.39 -0.93
CA SER A 246 8.67 18.86 -0.34
C SER A 246 7.39 19.29 -1.07
N THR A 247 6.33 18.50 -0.93
CA THR A 247 4.96 18.92 -1.22
C THR A 247 4.29 19.62 -0.05
N HIS A 248 3.57 20.70 -0.35
CA HIS A 248 2.95 21.56 0.65
C HIS A 248 1.42 21.32 0.70
N GLY A 249 0.87 21.22 1.91
CA GLY A 249 -0.58 21.14 2.13
C GLY A 249 -1.31 22.45 1.82
N ILE A 250 -2.65 22.45 1.96
CA ILE A 250 -3.49 23.64 1.72
C ILE A 250 -3.08 24.79 2.65
N LEU A 251 -2.78 24.49 3.93
CA LEU A 251 -2.38 25.51 4.90
C LEU A 251 -1.09 26.23 4.51
N CYS A 252 -0.10 25.49 4.01
CA CYS A 252 1.14 26.10 3.54
C CYS A 252 0.95 26.78 2.17
N SER A 253 0.26 26.16 1.21
CA SER A 253 0.11 26.72 -0.15
C SER A 253 -0.79 27.95 -0.23
N ARG A 254 -1.83 28.06 0.61
CA ARG A 254 -2.79 29.18 0.58
C ARG A 254 -2.59 30.21 1.67
N PHE A 255 -2.11 29.78 2.84
CA PHE A 255 -2.00 30.65 4.01
C PHE A 255 -0.57 30.83 4.50
N SER A 256 0.41 30.11 3.93
CA SER A 256 1.81 30.10 4.39
C SER A 256 1.96 29.71 5.87
N ILE A 257 1.01 28.94 6.40
CA ILE A 257 0.97 28.47 7.79
C ILE A 257 1.40 27.00 7.82
N ILE A 258 2.29 26.64 8.76
CA ILE A 258 2.80 25.27 8.94
C ILE A 258 3.43 24.76 7.63
N CYS A 259 4.43 25.48 7.13
CA CYS A 259 5.26 25.01 6.03
C CYS A 259 6.37 24.12 6.60
N PRO A 260 6.37 22.80 6.34
CA PRO A 260 7.47 21.94 6.75
C PRO A 260 8.77 22.47 6.12
N SER A 261 9.78 22.74 6.95
CA SER A 261 11.04 23.28 6.46
C SER A 261 11.78 22.21 5.65
N VAL A 262 12.11 22.58 4.42
CA VAL A 262 12.94 21.79 3.52
C VAL A 262 14.35 21.76 4.14
N ARG A 263 14.75 20.64 4.75
CA ARG A 263 16.13 20.39 5.18
C ARG A 263 16.81 19.41 4.25
#